data_AF-A0A6A6KVN0-F1
#
_entry.id   AF-A0A6A6KVN0-F1
#
_cell.length_a   1.000
_cell.length_b   1.000
_cell.length_c   1.000
_cell.angle_alpha   90.00
_cell.angle_beta   90.00
_cell.angle_gamma   90.00
#
_symmetry.space_group_name_H-M   'P 1'
#
loop_
_entity.id
_entity.type
_entity.pdbx_description
1 polymer ?
#
loop_
_entity_poly.entity_id
_entity_poly.type
_entity_poly.pdbx_seq_one_letter_code
_entity_poly.pdbx_strand_id
1 'polypeptide(L)'
;MARFYDDLHRGELGLEKLAKILGVKRVGGSHQAGSDSLLTARVFARMKTMYGIEESRFVGFLHGVTTRICEPVRTQVLPTFPLYCEPGIPQLCQVLPAYRYCPPMIHGVFLHPPIIQHQYKELSDHCEMGIRQVWACNLMEELQKMDAALHHHKVVSMDSEFPGFLRKTPRRSDELSAFADMKFNVDNMKIIQLGITLSDENGIIAGTWEFNFKFLIETEVFYDPKSIEFLKESGIDFEELRINGIDQLFFSNMFTHVLSRHRDLKWLTFHGLYDLAYMVKLVTKKPLPVSMLDFTEIIATVFGCCVLDVKYMARLYDDLHRGELGLEKLAKILGVKRVGGSHHAGSDSLLTARVFARMKTMYGIEESRFAGSCMASPLGFANQCVRKSFLLFLATVNQGFLSYVKCSQLLAIVGQ
;
A
#
# COMPACT_ATOMS: atom_id res chain seq x y z
N MET A 1 -28.41 -8.29 8.50
CA MET A 1 -29.78 -7.77 8.31
C MET A 1 -30.85 -8.83 8.57
N ALA A 2 -30.88 -9.97 7.86
CA ALA A 2 -31.91 -11.01 8.03
C ALA A 2 -32.06 -11.56 9.47
N ARG A 3 -30.99 -11.50 10.28
CA ARG A 3 -31.02 -11.91 11.70
C ARG A 3 -32.02 -11.20 12.61
N PHE A 4 -32.50 -10.04 12.18
CA PHE A 4 -33.42 -9.22 12.96
C PHE A 4 -34.88 -9.45 12.60
N TYR A 5 -35.17 -10.39 11.70
CA TYR A 5 -36.50 -10.65 11.17
C TYR A 5 -36.78 -12.16 11.26
N ASP A 6 -37.82 -12.53 12.02
CA ASP A 6 -38.15 -13.93 12.31
C ASP A 6 -38.64 -14.68 11.06
N ASP A 7 -39.37 -14.00 10.18
CA ASP A 7 -39.83 -14.50 8.89
C ASP A 7 -38.70 -14.71 7.87
N LEU A 8 -37.52 -14.14 8.12
CA LEU A 8 -36.28 -14.46 7.42
C LEU A 8 -35.41 -15.47 8.18
N HIS A 9 -36.02 -16.22 9.11
CA HIS A 9 -35.40 -17.29 9.91
C HIS A 9 -34.11 -16.84 10.58
N ARG A 10 -34.09 -15.61 11.10
CA ARG A 10 -32.95 -15.05 11.82
C ARG A 10 -31.62 -15.15 11.05
N GLY A 11 -31.69 -15.14 9.72
CA GLY A 11 -30.51 -15.15 8.86
C GLY A 11 -29.73 -16.46 8.87
N GLU A 12 -30.33 -17.56 9.30
CA GLU A 12 -29.75 -18.92 9.25
C GLU A 12 -29.87 -19.56 7.85
N LEU A 13 -30.57 -18.89 6.94
CA LEU A 13 -30.78 -19.36 5.58
C LEU A 13 -29.67 -18.92 4.62
N GLY A 14 -29.24 -19.84 3.77
CA GLY A 14 -28.42 -19.51 2.61
C GLY A 14 -29.16 -18.62 1.60
N LEU A 15 -28.39 -17.89 0.79
CA LEU A 15 -28.88 -16.88 -0.16
C LEU A 15 -30.01 -17.37 -1.07
N GLU A 16 -29.95 -18.63 -1.53
CA GLU A 16 -30.96 -19.22 -2.40
C GLU A 16 -32.34 -19.33 -1.73
N LYS A 17 -32.37 -19.78 -0.47
CA LYS A 17 -33.62 -19.90 0.29
C LYS A 17 -34.17 -18.53 0.65
N LEU A 18 -33.27 -17.59 1.00
CA LEU A 18 -33.63 -16.20 1.29
C LEU A 18 -34.24 -15.50 0.06
N ALA A 19 -33.67 -15.72 -1.12
CA ALA A 19 -34.20 -15.20 -2.38
C ALA A 19 -35.60 -15.74 -2.69
N LYS A 20 -35.86 -17.03 -2.44
CA LYS A 20 -37.19 -17.64 -2.62
C LYS A 20 -38.24 -17.01 -1.70
N ILE A 21 -37.93 -16.79 -0.42
CA ILE A 21 -38.83 -16.13 0.54
C ILE A 21 -39.18 -14.70 0.08
N LEU A 22 -38.18 -13.99 -0.45
CA LEU A 22 -38.34 -12.60 -0.90
C LEU A 22 -38.90 -12.46 -2.33
N GLY A 23 -39.20 -13.58 -3.01
CA GLY A 23 -39.70 -13.61 -4.38
C GLY A 23 -38.69 -13.14 -5.43
N VAL A 24 -37.39 -13.20 -5.14
CA VAL A 24 -36.32 -12.77 -6.04
C VAL A 24 -35.85 -13.95 -6.90
N LYS A 25 -35.98 -13.83 -8.23
CA LYS A 25 -35.48 -14.85 -9.16
C LYS A 25 -33.98 -14.71 -9.40
N ARG A 26 -33.26 -15.84 -9.31
CA ARG A 26 -31.86 -15.97 -9.73
C ARG A 26 -31.73 -15.88 -11.25
N VAL A 27 -30.64 -15.28 -11.71
CA VAL A 27 -30.22 -15.26 -13.11
C VAL A 27 -28.79 -15.81 -13.18
N GLY A 28 -28.59 -16.93 -13.88
CA GLY A 28 -27.34 -17.69 -13.89
C GLY A 28 -27.35 -18.90 -12.95
N GLY A 29 -26.24 -19.66 -12.92
CA GLY A 29 -26.11 -20.85 -12.07
C GLY A 29 -25.94 -20.50 -10.59
N SER A 30 -26.32 -21.41 -9.68
CA SER A 30 -25.96 -21.30 -8.26
C SER A 30 -24.45 -21.47 -8.09
N HIS A 31 -23.84 -20.79 -7.12
CA HIS A 31 -22.39 -20.85 -6.83
C HIS A 31 -21.48 -20.25 -7.92
N GLN A 32 -22.04 -19.48 -8.85
CA GLN A 32 -21.28 -18.65 -9.78
C GLN A 32 -21.20 -17.23 -9.21
N ALA A 33 -19.99 -16.69 -9.09
CA ALA A 33 -19.74 -15.40 -8.42
C ALA A 33 -20.61 -14.25 -8.98
N GLY A 34 -20.79 -14.17 -10.30
CA GLY A 34 -21.64 -13.16 -10.93
C GLY A 34 -23.14 -13.32 -10.62
N SER A 35 -23.64 -14.56 -10.67
CA SER A 35 -25.03 -14.90 -10.34
C SER A 35 -25.34 -14.67 -8.85
N ASP A 36 -24.43 -15.07 -7.96
CA ASP A 36 -24.56 -14.89 -6.51
C ASP A 36 -24.48 -13.42 -6.11
N SER A 37 -23.60 -12.63 -6.73
CA SER A 37 -23.48 -11.19 -6.46
C SER A 37 -24.74 -10.43 -6.89
N LEU A 38 -25.27 -10.73 -8.08
CA LEU A 38 -26.52 -10.13 -8.57
C LEU A 38 -27.71 -10.54 -7.69
N LEU A 39 -27.79 -11.81 -7.29
CA LEU A 39 -28.84 -12.29 -6.40
C LEU A 39 -28.75 -11.62 -5.03
N THR A 40 -27.55 -11.47 -4.48
CA THR A 40 -27.30 -10.76 -3.21
C THR A 40 -27.77 -9.31 -3.26
N ALA A 41 -27.41 -8.58 -4.32
CA ALA A 41 -27.84 -7.19 -4.49
C ALA A 41 -29.36 -7.05 -4.60
N ARG A 42 -30.03 -7.95 -5.34
CA ARG A 42 -31.49 -7.95 -5.48
C ARG A 42 -32.22 -8.33 -4.19
N VAL A 43 -31.70 -9.33 -3.47
CA VAL A 43 -32.19 -9.71 -2.14
C VAL A 43 -32.08 -8.54 -1.18
N PHE A 44 -30.92 -7.87 -1.14
CA PHE A 44 -30.71 -6.68 -0.33
C PHE A 44 -31.70 -5.57 -0.64
N ALA A 45 -31.85 -5.21 -1.93
CA ALA A 45 -32.79 -4.18 -2.37
C ALA A 45 -34.24 -4.54 -1.98
N ARG A 46 -34.64 -5.80 -2.17
CA ARG A 46 -35.98 -6.27 -1.82
C ARG A 46 -36.23 -6.24 -0.31
N MET A 47 -35.24 -6.64 0.50
CA MET A 47 -35.31 -6.53 1.96
C MET A 47 -35.45 -5.08 2.41
N LYS A 48 -34.69 -4.16 1.80
CA LYS A 48 -34.79 -2.73 2.11
C LYS A 48 -36.21 -2.19 1.90
N THR A 49 -36.82 -2.54 0.78
CA THR A 49 -38.19 -2.13 0.44
C THR A 49 -39.23 -2.78 1.36
N MET A 50 -39.15 -4.10 1.60
CA MET A 50 -40.18 -4.82 2.37
C MET A 50 -40.17 -4.51 3.87
N TYR A 51 -38.99 -4.30 4.45
CA TYR A 51 -38.83 -4.15 5.91
C TYR A 51 -38.44 -2.74 6.34
N GLY A 52 -38.41 -1.77 5.41
CA GLY A 52 -38.06 -0.38 5.71
C GLY A 52 -36.66 -0.24 6.32
N ILE A 53 -35.68 -0.98 5.81
CA ILE A 53 -34.35 -1.08 6.43
C ILE A 53 -33.60 0.25 6.26
N GLU A 54 -33.28 0.89 7.38
CA GLU A 54 -32.35 2.01 7.43
C GLU A 54 -30.91 1.47 7.38
N GLU A 55 -30.22 1.70 6.26
CA GLU A 55 -28.89 1.12 6.00
C GLU A 55 -27.85 1.54 7.06
N SER A 56 -27.94 2.78 7.55
CA SER A 56 -27.05 3.37 8.57
C SER A 56 -26.89 2.49 9.80
N ARG A 57 -27.95 1.75 10.18
CA ARG A 57 -27.96 0.85 11.35
C ARG A 57 -27.08 -0.39 11.17
N PHE A 58 -26.83 -0.76 9.92
CA PHE A 58 -26.12 -1.99 9.56
C PHE A 58 -24.77 -1.73 8.87
N VAL A 59 -24.43 -0.46 8.62
CA VAL A 59 -23.09 -0.07 8.18
C VAL A 59 -22.06 -0.61 9.19
N GLY A 60 -21.04 -1.28 8.65
CA GLY A 60 -19.98 -1.88 9.44
C GLY A 60 -20.36 -3.16 10.17
N PHE A 61 -21.44 -3.87 9.83
CA PHE A 61 -21.71 -5.19 10.40
C PHE A 61 -21.64 -6.30 9.34
N LEU A 62 -20.79 -7.31 9.58
CA LEU A 62 -20.67 -8.50 8.72
C LEU A 62 -21.31 -9.72 9.40
N HIS A 63 -21.90 -10.62 8.60
CA HIS A 63 -22.43 -11.88 9.12
C HIS A 63 -21.31 -12.73 9.73
N GLY A 64 -21.53 -13.28 10.93
CA GLY A 64 -20.52 -14.04 11.69
C GLY A 64 -19.56 -13.19 12.52
N VAL A 65 -19.61 -11.86 12.39
CA VAL A 65 -18.80 -10.91 13.18
C VAL A 65 -19.72 -10.13 14.11
N THR A 66 -19.49 -10.23 15.42
CA THR A 66 -20.32 -9.59 16.46
C THR A 66 -19.98 -8.11 16.66
N THR A 67 -18.74 -7.71 16.33
CA THR A 67 -18.25 -6.34 16.43
C THR A 67 -18.50 -5.53 15.16
N ARG A 68 -18.74 -4.22 15.32
CA ARG A 68 -18.89 -3.29 14.19
C ARG A 68 -17.49 -3.00 13.61
N ILE A 69 -17.28 -3.30 12.34
CA ILE A 69 -16.01 -3.16 11.62
C ILE A 69 -15.77 -1.74 11.05
N CYS A 70 -16.79 -0.89 10.97
CA CYS A 70 -16.63 0.54 10.66
C CYS A 70 -17.78 1.41 11.20
N GLU A 71 -17.47 2.62 11.64
CA GLU A 71 -18.46 3.64 12.02
C GLU A 71 -19.05 4.32 10.75
N PRO A 72 -20.34 4.70 10.75
CA PRO A 72 -20.91 5.46 9.65
C PRO A 72 -20.22 6.84 9.56
N VAL A 73 -19.69 7.18 8.40
CA VAL A 73 -19.09 8.49 8.14
C VAL A 73 -20.18 9.56 8.33
N ARG A 74 -20.06 10.38 9.39
CA ARG A 74 -20.85 11.59 9.53
C ARG A 74 -20.39 12.59 8.47
N THR A 75 -21.22 12.84 7.47
CA THR A 75 -21.11 14.05 6.65
C THR A 75 -21.24 15.25 7.59
N GLN A 76 -20.13 15.92 7.91
CA GLN A 76 -20.19 17.23 8.53
C GLN A 76 -20.80 18.18 7.50
N VAL A 77 -22.02 18.64 7.80
CA VAL A 77 -22.62 19.79 7.11
C VAL A 77 -21.74 20.99 7.43
N LEU A 78 -21.02 21.51 6.43
CA LEU A 78 -20.33 22.80 6.53
C LEU A 78 -21.35 23.87 6.96
N PRO A 79 -21.08 24.67 8.01
CA PRO A 79 -21.99 25.73 8.40
C PRO A 79 -22.11 26.75 7.27
N THR A 80 -23.35 27.00 6.85
CA THR A 80 -23.73 28.08 5.95
C THR A 80 -23.44 29.42 6.63
N PHE A 81 -22.50 30.19 6.09
CA PHE A 81 -22.37 31.60 6.44
C PHE A 81 -23.56 32.38 5.83
N PRO A 82 -24.29 33.19 6.62
CA PRO A 82 -25.35 34.03 6.07
C PRO A 82 -24.75 35.17 5.23
N LEU A 83 -25.08 35.16 3.94
CA LEU A 83 -24.90 36.29 3.04
C LEU A 83 -25.94 37.36 3.37
N TYR A 84 -25.52 38.48 3.96
CA TYR A 84 -26.28 39.73 3.87
C TYR A 84 -25.76 40.52 2.67
N CYS A 85 -26.66 40.76 1.71
CA CYS A 85 -26.48 41.74 0.65
C CYS A 85 -27.13 43.05 1.07
N GLU A 86 -26.44 44.18 0.89
CA GLU A 86 -27.09 45.47 0.62
C GLU A 86 -26.49 46.11 -0.65
N PRO A 87 -27.28 46.93 -1.39
CA PRO A 87 -27.00 47.31 -2.77
C PRO A 87 -26.44 48.74 -2.92
N GLY A 88 -25.50 48.93 -3.85
CA GLY A 88 -25.00 50.27 -4.25
C GLY A 88 -24.01 50.22 -5.41
N ILE A 89 -24.54 50.29 -6.63
CA ILE A 89 -23.88 50.39 -7.96
C ILE A 89 -23.47 51.88 -8.22
N PRO A 90 -22.61 52.32 -9.20
CA PRO A 90 -21.88 51.62 -10.28
C PRO A 90 -20.38 52.00 -10.49
N GLN A 91 -19.80 51.38 -11.54
CA GLN A 91 -18.87 51.93 -12.56
C GLN A 91 -17.37 51.57 -12.46
N LEU A 92 -16.91 50.56 -13.22
CA LEU A 92 -16.40 50.71 -14.59
C LEU A 92 -16.09 49.34 -15.25
N CYS A 93 -16.38 49.24 -16.55
CA CYS A 93 -16.01 48.17 -17.50
C CYS A 93 -14.51 47.79 -17.41
N GLN A 94 -14.06 46.56 -17.67
CA GLN A 94 -14.06 45.88 -18.98
C GLN A 94 -13.95 44.33 -18.88
N VAL A 95 -15.00 43.61 -19.29
CA VAL A 95 -15.10 42.58 -20.37
C VAL A 95 -13.83 41.75 -20.72
N LEU A 96 -13.66 40.48 -20.30
CA LEU A 96 -14.08 39.13 -20.84
C LEU A 96 -12.88 38.34 -21.46
N PRO A 97 -12.94 37.00 -21.70
CA PRO A 97 -13.70 35.92 -21.04
C PRO A 97 -12.85 34.65 -20.71
N ALA A 98 -13.28 33.84 -19.73
CA ALA A 98 -13.00 32.41 -19.73
C ALA A 98 -14.34 31.66 -19.62
N TYR A 99 -14.67 30.93 -20.69
CA TYR A 99 -15.91 30.20 -20.88
C TYR A 99 -16.13 29.18 -19.77
N ARG A 100 -17.25 29.33 -19.03
CA ARG A 100 -17.86 28.25 -18.26
C ARG A 100 -18.68 27.39 -19.21
N TYR A 101 -18.43 26.08 -19.20
CA TYR A 101 -19.44 25.09 -19.58
C TYR A 101 -19.87 24.34 -18.32
N CYS A 102 -21.10 24.59 -17.89
CA CYS A 102 -21.89 23.69 -17.06
C CYS A 102 -22.79 22.88 -17.99
N PRO A 103 -22.89 21.54 -17.87
CA PRO A 103 -23.94 20.79 -18.56
C PRO A 103 -25.21 20.70 -17.68
N PRO A 104 -26.40 20.65 -18.32
CA PRO A 104 -27.69 20.51 -17.62
C PRO A 104 -27.95 19.05 -17.22
N MET A 105 -28.72 18.86 -16.14
CA MET A 105 -29.29 17.56 -15.76
C MET A 105 -30.55 17.27 -16.58
N ILE A 106 -30.58 16.14 -17.31
CA ILE A 106 -31.82 15.46 -17.73
C ILE A 106 -31.62 13.93 -17.63
N HIS A 107 -32.49 13.30 -16.83
CA HIS A 107 -32.94 11.90 -16.82
C HIS A 107 -32.06 10.78 -17.41
N GLY A 108 -31.55 9.91 -16.53
CA GLY A 108 -32.00 8.52 -16.50
C GLY A 108 -31.48 7.52 -17.54
N VAL A 109 -30.22 7.56 -17.95
CA VAL A 109 -29.47 6.40 -18.49
C VAL A 109 -28.01 6.54 -18.08
N PHE A 110 -27.45 5.57 -17.35
CA PHE A 110 -26.01 5.48 -17.12
C PHE A 110 -25.35 5.02 -18.43
N LEU A 111 -25.10 5.96 -19.35
CA LEU A 111 -24.17 5.71 -20.44
C LEU A 111 -22.77 5.71 -19.80
N HIS A 112 -22.07 4.57 -19.91
CA HIS A 112 -20.64 4.52 -19.66
C HIS A 112 -19.98 5.71 -20.39
N PRO A 113 -19.11 6.50 -19.74
CA PRO A 113 -18.35 7.49 -20.49
C PRO A 113 -17.59 6.74 -21.59
N PRO A 114 -17.61 7.23 -22.85
CA PRO A 114 -16.83 6.62 -23.90
C PRO A 114 -15.38 6.55 -23.44
N ILE A 115 -14.71 5.45 -23.74
CA ILE A 115 -13.26 5.34 -23.64
C ILE A 115 -12.72 6.42 -24.55
N ILE A 116 -12.42 7.59 -23.98
CA ILE A 116 -11.72 8.64 -24.69
C ILE A 116 -10.30 8.13 -24.83
N GLN A 117 -10.04 7.44 -25.95
CA GLN A 117 -8.72 7.27 -26.55
C GLN A 117 -8.23 8.66 -26.99
N HIS A 118 -8.03 9.59 -26.05
CA HIS A 118 -7.07 10.63 -26.30
C HIS A 118 -5.71 9.96 -26.22
N GLN A 119 -5.04 9.95 -27.38
CA GLN A 119 -3.62 9.72 -27.54
C GLN A 119 -2.85 10.61 -26.58
N TYR A 120 -2.71 10.16 -25.34
CA TYR A 120 -1.58 10.56 -24.52
C TYR A 120 -0.40 9.86 -25.14
N LYS A 121 0.25 10.62 -26.03
CA LYS A 121 1.69 10.57 -26.31
C LYS A 121 2.35 9.78 -25.19
N GLU A 122 2.91 8.63 -25.54
CA GLU A 122 3.64 7.72 -24.67
C GLU A 122 4.22 8.51 -23.49
N LEU A 123 3.86 8.13 -22.26
CA LEU A 123 4.55 8.58 -21.06
C LEU A 123 6.03 8.53 -21.41
N SER A 124 6.57 9.71 -21.65
CA SER A 124 7.77 9.93 -22.42
C SER A 124 8.91 9.09 -21.88
N ASP A 125 9.69 8.52 -22.80
CA ASP A 125 11.03 7.95 -22.64
C ASP A 125 12.04 8.93 -21.99
N HIS A 126 11.67 9.53 -20.88
CA HIS A 126 12.57 10.29 -20.03
C HIS A 126 13.35 9.29 -19.20
N CYS A 127 14.39 8.75 -19.85
CA CYS A 127 15.46 7.92 -19.29
C CYS A 127 14.92 6.72 -18.50
N GLU A 128 14.75 5.57 -19.16
CA GLU A 128 14.71 4.28 -18.47
C GLU A 128 16.06 4.07 -17.77
N MET A 129 16.23 4.68 -16.60
CA MET A 129 17.30 4.31 -15.70
C MET A 129 16.96 2.92 -15.22
N GLY A 130 17.67 1.93 -15.76
CA GLY A 130 17.52 0.53 -15.38
C GLY A 130 17.64 0.31 -13.87
N ILE A 131 17.22 -0.88 -13.43
CA ILE A 131 17.30 -1.28 -12.02
C ILE A 131 18.78 -1.33 -11.60
N ARG A 132 19.14 -0.51 -10.61
CA ARG A 132 20.50 -0.39 -10.10
C ARG A 132 20.76 -1.50 -9.10
N GLN A 133 21.64 -2.42 -9.46
CA GLN A 133 22.11 -3.47 -8.57
C GLN A 133 23.06 -2.89 -7.51
N VAL A 134 22.68 -3.00 -6.24
CA VAL A 134 23.45 -2.48 -5.12
C VAL A 134 24.01 -3.64 -4.31
N TRP A 135 25.33 -3.62 -4.18
CA TRP A 135 26.17 -4.59 -3.47
C TRP A 135 27.02 -3.86 -2.43
N ALA A 136 27.81 -4.60 -1.64
CA ALA A 136 28.66 -3.99 -0.62
C ALA A 136 29.63 -2.95 -1.20
N CYS A 137 30.15 -3.17 -2.42
CA CYS A 137 31.17 -2.33 -3.04
C CYS A 137 30.66 -0.95 -3.51
N ASN A 138 29.39 -0.83 -3.90
CA ASN A 138 28.81 0.42 -4.42
C ASN A 138 27.70 1.01 -3.52
N LEU A 139 27.44 0.41 -2.36
CA LEU A 139 26.37 0.84 -1.46
C LEU A 139 26.40 2.33 -1.14
N MET A 140 27.57 2.87 -0.80
CA MET A 140 27.69 4.28 -0.39
C MET A 140 27.39 5.24 -1.54
N GLU A 141 27.88 4.92 -2.74
CA GLU A 141 27.63 5.72 -3.94
C GLU A 141 26.13 5.73 -4.30
N GLU A 142 25.49 4.56 -4.23
CA GLU A 142 24.08 4.44 -4.57
C GLU A 142 23.15 5.07 -3.51
N LEU A 143 23.50 4.99 -2.22
CA LEU A 143 22.78 5.71 -1.17
C LEU A 143 22.91 7.23 -1.33
N GLN A 144 24.03 7.76 -1.82
CA GLN A 144 24.17 9.19 -2.12
C GLN A 144 23.27 9.61 -3.28
N LYS A 145 23.17 8.80 -4.35
CA LYS A 145 22.26 9.05 -5.47
C LYS A 145 20.79 8.99 -5.03
N MET A 146 20.43 7.99 -4.24
CA MET A 146 19.09 7.86 -3.66
C MET A 146 18.73 9.07 -2.80
N ASP A 147 19.64 9.49 -1.94
CA ASP A 147 19.46 10.67 -1.10
C ASP A 147 19.24 11.96 -1.91
N ALA A 148 20.02 12.17 -2.96
CA ALA A 148 19.81 13.31 -3.86
C ALA A 148 18.43 13.25 -4.53
N ALA A 149 18.00 12.08 -4.98
CA ALA A 149 16.70 11.88 -5.63
C ALA A 149 15.51 12.16 -4.67
N LEU A 150 15.61 11.75 -3.40
CA LEU A 150 14.55 11.92 -2.39
C LEU A 150 14.19 13.39 -2.11
N HIS A 151 15.06 14.35 -2.43
CA HIS A 151 14.74 15.78 -2.29
C HIS A 151 13.60 16.22 -3.22
N HIS A 152 13.44 15.55 -4.37
CA HIS A 152 12.46 15.91 -5.40
C HIS A 152 11.43 14.80 -5.67
N HIS A 153 11.75 13.54 -5.33
CA HIS A 153 10.92 12.36 -5.61
C HIS A 153 10.58 11.66 -4.30
N LYS A 154 9.47 12.08 -3.70
CA LYS A 154 9.06 11.68 -2.34
C LYS A 154 8.17 10.44 -2.28
N VAL A 155 7.79 9.88 -3.43
CA VAL A 155 7.00 8.66 -3.50
C VAL A 155 7.96 7.46 -3.57
N VAL A 156 8.01 6.69 -2.49
CA VAL A 156 8.90 5.55 -2.26
C VAL A 156 8.10 4.26 -2.39
N SER A 157 8.23 3.58 -3.52
CA SER A 157 7.68 2.24 -3.69
C SER A 157 8.68 1.20 -3.24
N MET A 158 8.22 0.18 -2.53
CA MET A 158 9.10 -0.84 -1.97
C MET A 158 8.52 -2.25 -2.07
N ASP A 159 9.43 -3.21 -2.12
CA ASP A 159 9.15 -4.65 -2.14
C ASP A 159 10.37 -5.39 -1.56
N SER A 160 10.20 -6.61 -1.05
CA SER A 160 11.30 -7.39 -0.49
C SER A 160 11.24 -8.87 -0.85
N GLU A 161 12.42 -9.47 -1.02
CA GLU A 161 12.56 -10.92 -1.11
C GLU A 161 13.21 -11.45 0.16
N PHE A 162 12.65 -12.54 0.69
CA PHE A 162 13.05 -13.12 1.97
C PHE A 162 12.82 -14.65 1.95
N PRO A 163 13.43 -15.41 2.88
CA PRO A 163 13.51 -16.86 2.77
C PRO A 163 12.22 -17.59 3.21
N GLY A 164 11.05 -17.08 2.84
CA GLY A 164 9.76 -17.72 3.04
C GLY A 164 9.18 -17.58 4.45
N PHE A 165 8.57 -18.66 4.96
CA PHE A 165 7.77 -18.63 6.19
C PHE A 165 8.07 -19.84 7.08
N LEU A 166 8.56 -19.60 8.29
CA LEU A 166 8.72 -20.64 9.32
C LEU A 166 7.36 -21.04 9.92
N ARG A 167 6.49 -20.06 10.13
CA ARG A 167 5.07 -20.22 10.48
C ARG A 167 4.21 -19.72 9.33
N LYS A 168 3.30 -20.58 8.87
CA LYS A 168 2.35 -20.22 7.82
C LYS A 168 1.09 -19.68 8.47
N THR A 169 0.62 -18.54 8.00
CA THR A 169 -0.65 -17.96 8.42
C THR A 169 -1.81 -18.53 7.58
N PRO A 170 -2.77 -19.26 8.18
CA PRO A 170 -3.99 -19.66 7.48
C PRO A 170 -4.77 -18.48 6.91
N ARG A 171 -5.44 -18.67 5.76
CA ARG A 171 -6.23 -17.61 5.09
C ARG A 171 -7.36 -16.99 5.93
N ARG A 172 -7.81 -17.68 6.99
CA ARG A 172 -8.91 -17.24 7.87
C ARG A 172 -8.43 -16.92 9.28
N SER A 173 -7.13 -16.77 9.48
CA SER A 173 -6.59 -16.30 10.75
C SER A 173 -7.11 -14.90 11.06
N ASP A 174 -7.38 -14.65 12.34
CA ASP A 174 -7.60 -13.31 12.83
C ASP A 174 -6.31 -12.48 12.73
N GLU A 175 -6.46 -11.17 12.83
CA GLU A 175 -5.36 -10.21 12.65
C GLU A 175 -4.24 -10.41 13.66
N LEU A 176 -4.57 -10.75 14.92
CA LEU A 176 -3.57 -10.93 15.97
C LEU A 176 -2.74 -12.19 15.71
N SER A 177 -3.38 -13.28 15.28
CA SER A 177 -2.68 -14.50 14.87
C SER A 177 -1.80 -14.25 13.64
N ALA A 178 -2.31 -13.54 12.63
CA ALA A 178 -1.54 -13.19 11.43
C ALA A 178 -0.32 -12.31 11.77
N PHE A 179 -0.50 -11.33 12.66
CA PHE A 179 0.59 -10.50 13.14
C PHE A 179 1.62 -11.30 13.95
N ALA A 180 1.17 -12.21 14.81
CA ALA A 180 2.06 -13.06 15.61
C ALA A 180 2.93 -13.97 14.73
N ASP A 181 2.36 -14.56 13.68
CA ASP A 181 3.10 -15.36 12.71
C ASP A 181 4.10 -14.51 11.92
N MET A 182 3.66 -13.34 11.41
CA MET A 182 4.54 -12.40 10.72
C MET A 182 5.70 -11.97 11.60
N LYS A 183 5.43 -11.57 12.85
CA LYS A 183 6.45 -11.19 13.81
C LYS A 183 7.45 -12.33 14.03
N PHE A 184 6.96 -13.55 14.27
CA PHE A 184 7.81 -14.72 14.46
C PHE A 184 8.71 -14.96 13.24
N ASN A 185 8.15 -14.90 12.04
CA ASN A 185 8.91 -15.08 10.80
C ASN A 185 9.97 -14.00 10.61
N VAL A 186 9.58 -12.73 10.67
CA VAL A 186 10.46 -11.59 10.40
C VAL A 186 11.57 -11.48 11.44
N ASP A 187 11.30 -11.74 12.73
CA ASP A 187 12.34 -11.68 13.77
C ASP A 187 13.41 -12.75 13.57
N ASN A 188 13.02 -13.96 13.18
CA ASN A 188 13.93 -15.11 13.09
C ASN A 188 14.64 -15.24 11.74
N MET A 189 14.22 -14.51 10.70
CA MET A 189 14.81 -14.61 9.37
C MET A 189 15.48 -13.30 8.92
N LYS A 190 16.45 -13.44 8.01
CA LYS A 190 17.14 -12.32 7.36
C LYS A 190 16.50 -12.03 6.01
N ILE A 191 16.35 -10.76 5.68
CA ILE A 191 15.95 -10.30 4.34
C ILE A 191 17.05 -10.64 3.31
N ILE A 192 16.67 -10.94 2.06
CA ILE A 192 17.59 -11.31 0.97
C ILE A 192 17.78 -10.13 0.01
N GLN A 193 16.68 -9.55 -0.47
CA GLN A 193 16.71 -8.32 -1.28
C GLN A 193 15.71 -7.29 -0.77
N LEU A 194 16.03 -6.02 -0.96
CA LEU A 194 15.10 -4.89 -0.81
C LEU A 194 15.10 -4.07 -2.10
N GLY A 195 13.92 -3.84 -2.66
CA GLY A 195 13.71 -2.96 -3.80
C GLY A 195 13.15 -1.63 -3.34
N ILE A 196 13.71 -0.54 -3.84
CA ILE A 196 13.20 0.82 -3.64
C ILE A 196 13.14 1.53 -4.98
N THR A 197 11.94 1.96 -5.38
CA THR A 197 11.74 2.85 -6.53
C THR A 197 11.27 4.21 -6.06
N LEU A 198 11.95 5.26 -6.51
CA LEU A 198 11.59 6.64 -6.23
C LEU A 198 10.84 7.25 -7.41
N SER A 199 9.75 7.94 -7.10
CA SER A 199 8.96 8.69 -8.08
C SER A 199 8.42 10.00 -7.52
N ASP A 200 7.99 10.87 -8.43
CA ASP A 200 7.24 12.07 -8.07
C ASP A 200 5.73 11.77 -7.97
N GLU A 201 4.95 12.80 -7.65
CA GLU A 201 3.49 12.71 -7.53
C GLU A 201 2.77 12.35 -8.83
N ASN A 202 3.42 12.53 -9.97
CA ASN A 202 2.91 12.24 -11.31
C ASN A 202 3.30 10.82 -11.77
N GLY A 203 4.10 10.10 -10.98
CA GLY A 203 4.59 8.77 -11.33
C GLY A 203 5.83 8.78 -12.23
N ILE A 204 6.53 9.91 -12.37
CA ILE A 204 7.83 9.98 -13.05
C ILE A 204 8.88 9.34 -12.15
N ILE A 205 9.56 8.32 -12.66
CA ILE A 205 10.53 7.52 -11.92
C ILE A 205 11.91 8.22 -11.93
N ALA A 206 12.47 8.46 -10.74
CA ALA A 206 13.83 8.98 -10.57
C ALA A 206 14.89 7.89 -10.40
N GLY A 207 14.50 6.64 -10.20
CA GLY A 207 15.44 5.53 -10.08
C GLY A 207 14.85 4.36 -9.33
N THR A 208 15.44 3.20 -9.56
CA THR A 208 15.13 1.96 -8.85
C THR A 208 16.42 1.34 -8.36
N TRP A 209 16.47 1.00 -7.07
CA TRP A 209 17.61 0.38 -6.41
C TRP A 209 17.19 -1.00 -5.89
N GLU A 210 17.99 -2.00 -6.20
CA GLU A 210 17.86 -3.36 -5.67
C GLU A 210 19.05 -3.64 -4.76
N PHE A 211 18.80 -3.63 -3.45
CA PHE A 211 19.81 -3.91 -2.45
C PHE A 211 19.90 -5.41 -2.22
N ASN A 212 21.08 -5.97 -2.49
CA ASN A 212 21.36 -7.39 -2.35
C ASN A 212 22.09 -7.65 -1.03
N PHE A 213 21.43 -8.30 -0.06
CA PHE A 213 21.98 -8.51 1.27
C PHE A 213 22.81 -9.77 1.36
N LYS A 214 23.84 -9.73 2.23
CA LYS A 214 24.66 -10.90 2.51
C LYS A 214 23.82 -12.01 3.11
N PHE A 215 23.79 -13.15 2.43
CA PHE A 215 23.00 -14.31 2.84
C PHE A 215 23.79 -15.60 2.58
N LEU A 216 23.96 -16.42 3.62
CA LEU A 216 24.76 -17.65 3.58
C LEU A 216 23.92 -18.84 4.02
N ILE A 217 23.43 -19.61 3.04
CA ILE A 217 22.54 -20.75 3.28
C ILE A 217 23.15 -21.75 4.28
N GLU A 218 24.47 -21.90 4.26
CA GLU A 218 25.21 -22.83 5.11
C GLU A 218 25.19 -22.45 6.59
N THR A 219 25.07 -21.14 6.89
CA THR A 219 25.11 -20.63 8.26
C THR A 219 23.76 -20.13 8.76
N GLU A 220 22.81 -19.82 7.87
CA GLU A 220 21.46 -19.43 8.28
C GLU A 220 20.68 -20.66 8.75
N VAL A 221 20.25 -20.65 10.01
CA VAL A 221 19.50 -21.77 10.61
C VAL A 221 18.01 -21.70 10.28
N PHE A 222 17.51 -20.54 9.90
CA PHE A 222 16.08 -20.25 9.74
C PHE A 222 15.76 -19.79 8.32
N TYR A 223 15.22 -20.69 7.51
CA TYR A 223 14.67 -20.43 6.18
C TYR A 223 13.68 -21.53 5.76
N ASP A 224 12.78 -21.23 4.81
CA ASP A 224 11.99 -22.23 4.08
C ASP A 224 12.79 -22.72 2.85
N PRO A 225 13.22 -24.00 2.79
CA PRO A 225 13.97 -24.51 1.66
C PRO A 225 13.27 -24.35 0.31
N LYS A 226 11.93 -24.41 0.28
CA LYS A 226 11.16 -24.23 -0.97
C LYS A 226 11.24 -22.80 -1.48
N SER A 227 11.27 -21.82 -0.57
CA SER A 227 11.45 -20.43 -0.93
C SER A 227 12.87 -20.17 -1.46
N ILE A 228 13.89 -20.79 -0.85
CA ILE A 228 15.27 -20.70 -1.38
C ILE A 228 15.37 -21.28 -2.79
N GLU A 229 14.78 -22.45 -3.04
CA GLU A 229 14.75 -23.08 -4.36
C GLU A 229 14.04 -22.19 -5.38
N PHE A 230 12.86 -21.69 -5.03
CA PHE A 230 12.10 -20.76 -5.88
C PHE A 230 12.88 -19.47 -6.21
N LEU A 231 13.58 -18.89 -5.25
CA LEU A 231 14.39 -17.70 -5.48
C LEU A 231 15.60 -17.98 -6.38
N LYS A 232 16.24 -19.15 -6.25
CA LYS A 232 17.28 -19.60 -7.18
C LYS A 232 16.74 -19.74 -8.61
N GLU A 233 15.57 -20.38 -8.77
CA GLU A 233 14.89 -20.52 -10.06
C GLU A 233 14.49 -19.16 -10.65
N SER A 234 14.17 -18.20 -9.80
CA SER A 234 13.85 -16.82 -10.19
C SER A 234 15.09 -16.02 -10.59
N GLY A 235 16.31 -16.53 -10.34
CA GLY A 235 17.57 -15.93 -10.76
C GLY A 235 18.36 -15.23 -9.66
N ILE A 236 18.04 -15.44 -8.38
CA ILE A 236 18.86 -14.95 -7.27
C ILE A 236 20.10 -15.84 -7.12
N ASP A 237 21.27 -15.23 -7.30
CA ASP A 237 22.56 -15.89 -7.10
C ASP A 237 22.99 -15.81 -5.63
N PHE A 238 22.77 -16.89 -4.88
CA PHE A 238 23.14 -16.98 -3.47
C PHE A 238 24.65 -17.01 -3.22
N GLU A 239 25.46 -17.42 -4.20
CA GLU A 239 26.91 -17.38 -4.06
C GLU A 239 27.40 -15.93 -4.18
N GLU A 240 26.82 -15.16 -5.09
CA GLU A 240 27.07 -13.73 -5.20
C GLU A 240 26.61 -12.98 -3.93
N LEU A 241 25.42 -13.30 -3.38
CA LEU A 241 24.97 -12.76 -2.10
C LEU A 241 25.95 -13.07 -0.97
N ARG A 242 26.50 -14.28 -0.93
CA ARG A 242 27.48 -14.68 0.08
C ARG A 242 28.77 -13.85 0.00
N ILE A 243 29.28 -13.63 -1.22
CA ILE A 243 30.59 -12.99 -1.45
C ILE A 243 30.47 -11.46 -1.41
N ASN A 244 29.53 -10.90 -2.16
CA ASN A 244 29.43 -9.47 -2.45
C ASN A 244 28.22 -8.78 -1.79
N GLY A 245 27.37 -9.55 -1.10
CA GLY A 245 26.17 -9.02 -0.45
C GLY A 245 26.45 -8.01 0.65
N ILE A 246 25.50 -7.10 0.83
CA ILE A 246 25.55 -6.01 1.78
C ILE A 246 25.37 -6.53 3.21
N ASP A 247 26.23 -6.09 4.13
CA ASP A 247 26.00 -6.29 5.57
C ASP A 247 24.75 -5.53 6.02
N GLN A 248 23.78 -6.27 6.60
CA GLN A 248 22.48 -5.71 6.97
C GLN A 248 22.56 -4.62 8.03
N LEU A 249 23.47 -4.75 9.00
CA LEU A 249 23.62 -3.76 10.06
C LEU A 249 24.25 -2.46 9.51
N PHE A 250 25.25 -2.60 8.64
CA PHE A 250 25.87 -1.48 7.94
C PHE A 250 24.86 -0.75 7.06
N PHE A 251 24.10 -1.47 6.23
CA PHE A 251 22.98 -0.90 5.47
C PHE A 251 22.01 -0.18 6.38
N SER A 252 21.54 -0.83 7.45
CA SER A 252 20.56 -0.26 8.37
C SER A 252 21.01 1.07 8.96
N ASN A 253 22.29 1.19 9.34
CA ASN A 253 22.85 2.44 9.87
C ASN A 253 22.87 3.55 8.80
N MET A 254 23.33 3.24 7.59
CA MET A 254 23.45 4.23 6.51
C MET A 254 22.08 4.64 5.96
N PHE A 255 21.20 3.67 5.73
CA PHE A 255 19.86 3.91 5.21
C PHE A 255 18.98 4.69 6.20
N THR A 256 19.07 4.36 7.49
CA THR A 256 18.39 5.14 8.55
C THR A 256 18.86 6.60 8.55
N HIS A 257 20.16 6.85 8.30
CA HIS A 257 20.69 8.20 8.16
C HIS A 257 20.13 8.91 6.92
N VAL A 258 20.02 8.24 5.76
CA VAL A 258 19.35 8.81 4.57
C VAL A 258 17.93 9.19 4.91
N LEU A 259 17.12 8.26 5.43
CA LEU A 259 15.72 8.52 5.79
C LEU A 259 15.57 9.69 6.78
N SER A 260 16.50 9.84 7.73
CA SER A 260 16.48 10.92 8.75
C SER A 260 16.43 12.33 8.17
N ARG A 261 17.01 12.51 6.97
CA ARG A 261 17.15 13.80 6.29
C ARG A 261 15.94 14.16 5.44
N HIS A 262 15.03 13.21 5.24
CA HIS A 262 13.84 13.39 4.44
C HIS A 262 12.59 13.43 5.32
N ARG A 263 11.59 14.19 4.84
CA ARG A 263 10.30 14.42 5.50
C ARG A 263 9.21 14.30 4.45
N ASP A 264 8.03 13.90 4.92
CA ASP A 264 6.82 13.81 4.11
C ASP A 264 6.97 12.84 2.94
N LEU A 265 7.65 11.72 3.19
CA LEU A 265 7.72 10.61 2.25
C LEU A 265 6.38 9.89 2.19
N LYS A 266 6.03 9.43 1.00
CA LYS A 266 4.87 8.59 0.73
C LYS A 266 5.34 7.20 0.38
N TRP A 267 4.87 6.21 1.12
CA TRP A 267 5.31 4.82 0.95
C TRP A 267 4.25 4.02 0.21
N LEU A 268 4.67 3.33 -0.85
CA LEU A 268 3.83 2.42 -1.63
C LEU A 268 4.32 0.99 -1.45
N THR A 269 3.39 0.08 -1.23
CA THR A 269 3.65 -1.36 -1.20
C THR A 269 2.59 -2.11 -2.00
N PHE A 270 2.83 -3.39 -2.28
CA PHE A 270 1.81 -4.29 -2.81
C PHE A 270 1.70 -5.50 -1.90
N HIS A 271 0.60 -5.63 -1.14
CA HIS A 271 0.47 -6.68 -0.13
C HIS A 271 1.57 -6.62 0.95
N GLY A 272 2.11 -5.43 1.22
CA GLY A 272 3.45 -5.32 1.82
C GLY A 272 3.51 -5.28 3.34
N LEU A 273 2.66 -6.06 4.02
CA LEU A 273 2.75 -6.19 5.48
C LEU A 273 4.14 -6.71 5.89
N TYR A 274 4.63 -7.77 5.24
CA TYR A 274 5.94 -8.34 5.53
C TYR A 274 7.07 -7.38 5.12
N ASP A 275 6.94 -6.67 4.01
CA ASP A 275 7.96 -5.71 3.56
C ASP A 275 8.12 -4.57 4.58
N LEU A 276 7.00 -4.01 5.04
CA LEU A 276 6.99 -2.99 6.09
C LEU A 276 7.60 -3.52 7.38
N ALA A 277 7.28 -4.77 7.76
CA ALA A 277 7.85 -5.39 8.95
C ALA A 277 9.37 -5.59 8.85
N TYR A 278 9.89 -6.05 7.70
CA TYR A 278 11.32 -6.11 7.48
C TYR A 278 11.97 -4.73 7.53
N MET A 279 11.35 -3.71 6.95
CA MET A 279 11.87 -2.34 7.03
C MET A 279 11.86 -1.78 8.45
N VAL A 280 10.83 -2.06 9.26
CA VAL A 280 10.83 -1.75 10.70
C VAL A 280 12.01 -2.43 11.38
N LYS A 281 12.23 -3.73 11.14
CA LYS A 281 13.36 -4.48 11.72
C LYS A 281 14.71 -3.86 11.32
N LEU A 282 14.89 -3.52 10.04
CA LEU A 282 16.11 -2.88 9.54
C LEU A 282 16.33 -1.52 10.20
N VAL A 283 15.36 -0.61 10.14
CA VAL A 283 15.52 0.77 10.65
C VAL A 283 15.67 0.80 12.17
N THR A 284 14.91 -0.03 12.90
CA THR A 284 14.96 -0.05 14.36
C THR A 284 16.13 -0.84 14.92
N LYS A 285 16.70 -1.76 14.12
CA LYS A 285 17.75 -2.70 14.53
C LYS A 285 17.34 -3.55 15.75
N LYS A 286 16.04 -3.77 15.91
CA LYS A 286 15.43 -4.47 17.05
C LYS A 286 14.43 -5.50 16.56
N PRO A 287 14.11 -6.53 17.37
CA PRO A 287 12.94 -7.36 17.14
C PRO A 287 11.67 -6.50 17.04
N LEU A 288 10.70 -6.97 16.28
CA LEU A 288 9.42 -6.29 16.12
C LEU A 288 8.68 -6.16 17.47
N PRO A 289 7.84 -5.14 17.65
CA PRO A 289 7.06 -4.99 18.88
C PRO A 289 6.14 -6.18 19.15
N VAL A 290 5.93 -6.49 20.42
CA VAL A 290 5.07 -7.61 20.83
C VAL A 290 3.60 -7.34 20.51
N SER A 291 3.15 -6.10 20.66
CA SER A 291 1.78 -5.71 20.37
C SER A 291 1.66 -5.15 18.95
N MET A 292 0.52 -5.42 18.33
CA MET A 292 0.17 -4.83 17.03
C MET A 292 0.08 -3.31 17.15
N LEU A 293 -0.44 -2.78 18.26
CA LEU A 293 -0.53 -1.34 18.52
C LEU A 293 0.85 -0.68 18.47
N ASP A 294 1.84 -1.19 19.21
CA ASP A 294 3.20 -0.67 19.20
C ASP A 294 3.82 -0.77 17.80
N PHE A 295 3.54 -1.86 17.07
CA PHE A 295 3.99 -1.99 15.68
C PHE A 295 3.38 -0.90 14.80
N THR A 296 2.08 -0.62 14.92
CA THR A 296 1.43 0.48 14.18
C THR A 296 2.02 1.85 14.53
N GLU A 297 2.36 2.09 15.80
CA GLU A 297 3.02 3.33 16.23
C GLU A 297 4.43 3.47 15.62
N ILE A 298 5.19 2.38 15.55
CA ILE A 298 6.50 2.40 14.89
C ILE A 298 6.36 2.60 13.39
N ILE A 299 5.37 1.98 12.73
CA ILE A 299 5.09 2.23 11.31
C ILE A 299 4.82 3.73 11.09
N ALA A 300 3.92 4.32 11.86
CA ALA A 300 3.62 5.75 11.77
C ALA A 300 4.84 6.64 12.05
N THR A 301 5.73 6.20 12.95
CA THR A 301 6.97 6.92 13.26
C THR A 301 8.00 6.83 12.13
N VAL A 302 8.20 5.64 11.54
CA VAL A 302 9.24 5.38 10.53
C VAL A 302 8.82 5.85 9.15
N PHE A 303 7.58 5.57 8.75
CA PHE A 303 7.07 5.81 7.40
C PHE A 303 6.18 7.06 7.32
N GLY A 304 5.86 7.67 8.46
CA GLY A 304 4.96 8.82 8.51
C GLY A 304 3.50 8.43 8.32
N CYS A 305 2.66 9.43 8.03
CA CYS A 305 1.20 9.26 7.96
C CYS A 305 0.70 8.85 6.54
N CYS A 306 1.60 8.54 5.59
CA CYS A 306 1.24 8.18 4.22
C CYS A 306 1.88 6.86 3.77
N VAL A 307 1.23 5.75 4.13
CA VAL A 307 1.52 4.40 3.64
C VAL A 307 0.31 3.90 2.86
N LEU A 308 0.52 3.47 1.62
CA LEU A 308 -0.52 3.01 0.70
C LEU A 308 -0.19 1.61 0.20
N ASP A 309 -1.13 0.68 0.35
CA ASP A 309 -1.03 -0.67 -0.23
C ASP A 309 -1.86 -0.74 -1.51
N VAL A 310 -1.17 -0.90 -2.65
CA VAL A 310 -1.78 -0.93 -3.99
C VAL A 310 -2.78 -2.07 -4.12
N LYS A 311 -2.52 -3.23 -3.51
CA LYS A 311 -3.42 -4.37 -3.53
C LYS A 311 -4.67 -4.10 -2.69
N TYR A 312 -4.51 -3.44 -1.55
CA TYR A 312 -5.64 -2.97 -0.76
C TYR A 312 -6.51 -1.99 -1.55
N MET A 313 -5.89 -1.02 -2.23
CA MET A 313 -6.60 -0.04 -3.06
C MET A 313 -7.40 -0.72 -4.20
N ALA A 314 -6.82 -1.74 -4.84
CA ALA A 314 -7.48 -2.51 -5.88
C ALA A 314 -8.76 -3.23 -5.41
N ARG A 315 -8.96 -3.42 -4.10
CA ARG A 315 -10.19 -4.03 -3.54
C ARG A 315 -11.46 -3.23 -3.82
N LEU A 316 -11.33 -1.93 -4.04
CA LEU A 316 -12.46 -1.05 -4.30
C LEU A 316 -12.94 -1.06 -5.75
N TYR A 317 -12.25 -1.79 -6.65
CA TYR A 317 -12.52 -1.78 -8.07
C TYR A 317 -12.80 -3.21 -8.58
N ASP A 318 -13.99 -3.39 -9.17
CA ASP A 318 -14.49 -4.69 -9.62
C ASP A 318 -13.68 -5.26 -10.80
N ASP A 319 -13.30 -4.40 -11.74
CA ASP A 319 -12.45 -4.71 -12.89
C ASP A 319 -11.00 -5.06 -12.49
N LEU A 320 -10.55 -4.58 -11.32
CA LEU A 320 -9.32 -5.02 -10.66
C LEU A 320 -9.53 -6.25 -9.76
N HIS A 321 -10.63 -6.98 -9.96
CA HIS A 321 -10.96 -8.25 -9.30
C HIS A 321 -10.92 -8.16 -7.77
N ARG A 322 -11.32 -7.01 -7.23
CA ARG A 322 -11.39 -6.76 -5.79
C ARG A 322 -10.09 -7.13 -5.06
N GLY A 323 -8.93 -6.88 -5.69
CA GLY A 323 -7.62 -7.07 -5.05
C GLY A 323 -7.20 -8.54 -4.86
N GLU A 324 -7.88 -9.50 -5.49
CA GLU A 324 -7.54 -10.94 -5.41
C GLU A 324 -6.36 -11.34 -6.31
N LEU A 325 -5.88 -10.44 -7.16
CA LEU A 325 -4.79 -10.68 -8.10
C LEU A 325 -3.41 -10.45 -7.48
N GLY A 326 -2.41 -11.12 -8.04
CA GLY A 326 -0.99 -10.78 -7.82
C GLY A 326 -0.56 -9.61 -8.68
N LEU A 327 0.58 -9.01 -8.34
CA LEU A 327 1.10 -7.78 -8.97
C LEU A 327 1.21 -7.90 -10.49
N GLU A 328 1.78 -9.01 -10.98
CA GLU A 328 1.95 -9.28 -12.42
C GLU A 328 0.60 -9.27 -13.17
N LYS A 329 -0.41 -9.94 -12.62
CA LYS A 329 -1.74 -10.00 -13.24
C LYS A 329 -2.43 -8.64 -13.21
N LEU A 330 -2.27 -7.89 -12.12
CA LEU A 330 -2.79 -6.53 -12.00
C LEU A 330 -2.13 -5.59 -13.02
N ALA A 331 -0.80 -5.65 -13.16
CA ALA A 331 -0.05 -4.89 -14.15
C ALA A 331 -0.52 -5.17 -15.58
N LYS A 332 -0.76 -6.46 -15.91
CA LYS A 332 -1.28 -6.86 -17.22
C LYS A 332 -2.65 -6.26 -17.52
N ILE A 333 -3.57 -6.23 -16.56
CA ILE A 333 -4.90 -5.61 -16.72
C ILE A 333 -4.76 -4.11 -16.99
N LEU A 334 -3.83 -3.45 -16.29
CA LEU A 334 -3.60 -2.01 -16.39
C LEU A 334 -2.74 -1.59 -17.59
N GLY A 335 -2.26 -2.55 -18.38
CA GLY A 335 -1.39 -2.33 -19.53
C GLY A 335 0.02 -1.86 -19.16
N VAL A 336 0.48 -2.16 -17.94
CA VAL A 336 1.81 -1.79 -17.44
C VAL A 336 2.80 -2.92 -17.74
N LYS A 337 3.92 -2.58 -18.40
CA LYS A 337 5.00 -3.54 -18.68
C LYS A 337 6.01 -3.59 -17.54
N ARG A 338 6.40 -4.81 -17.15
CA ARG A 338 7.52 -5.06 -16.24
C ARG A 338 8.85 -4.74 -16.90
N VAL A 339 9.79 -4.25 -16.09
CA VAL A 339 11.22 -4.12 -16.41
C VAL A 339 11.98 -4.90 -15.35
N GLY A 340 12.90 -5.78 -15.75
CA GLY A 340 13.60 -6.71 -14.85
C GLY A 340 12.89 -8.06 -14.70
N GLY A 341 13.48 -8.96 -13.89
CA GLY A 341 12.92 -10.29 -13.59
C GLY A 341 11.69 -10.21 -12.68
N SER A 342 10.77 -11.16 -12.77
CA SER A 342 9.73 -11.31 -11.73
C SER A 342 10.37 -11.94 -10.48
N HIS A 343 9.91 -11.57 -9.28
CA HIS A 343 10.48 -12.05 -8.01
C HIS A 343 11.91 -11.55 -7.76
N HIS A 344 12.10 -10.27 -8.11
CA HIS A 344 13.30 -9.49 -7.87
C HIS A 344 12.83 -8.17 -7.29
N ALA A 345 13.24 -7.86 -6.06
CA ALA A 345 12.62 -6.80 -5.27
C ALA A 345 12.65 -5.42 -5.99
N GLY A 346 13.71 -5.09 -6.72
CA GLY A 346 13.82 -3.88 -7.53
C GLY A 346 12.80 -3.83 -8.66
N SER A 347 12.65 -4.94 -9.41
CA SER A 347 11.66 -5.07 -10.48
C SER A 347 10.22 -4.98 -9.95
N ASP A 348 9.94 -5.63 -8.83
CA ASP A 348 8.61 -5.65 -8.21
C ASP A 348 8.24 -4.30 -7.55
N SER A 349 9.20 -3.61 -6.93
CA SER A 349 8.99 -2.23 -6.44
C SER A 349 8.75 -1.23 -7.58
N LEU A 350 9.43 -1.37 -8.72
CA LEU A 350 9.20 -0.54 -9.90
C LEU A 350 7.84 -0.83 -10.52
N LEU A 351 7.46 -2.09 -10.63
CA LEU A 351 6.15 -2.47 -11.15
C LEU A 351 5.03 -1.96 -10.23
N THR A 352 5.21 -2.03 -8.92
CA THR A 352 4.30 -1.46 -7.92
C THR A 352 4.12 0.05 -8.12
N ALA A 353 5.20 0.81 -8.31
CA ALA A 353 5.15 2.25 -8.57
C ALA A 353 4.36 2.58 -9.85
N ARG A 354 4.66 1.86 -10.94
CA ARG A 354 4.00 2.07 -12.24
C ARG A 354 2.52 1.67 -12.21
N VAL A 355 2.18 0.57 -11.53
CA VAL A 355 0.80 0.15 -11.31
C VAL A 355 0.03 1.21 -10.51
N PHE A 356 0.61 1.72 -9.42
CA PHE A 356 -0.01 2.78 -8.64
C PHE A 356 -0.26 4.04 -9.47
N ALA A 357 0.75 4.52 -10.20
CA ALA A 357 0.61 5.69 -11.08
C ALA A 357 -0.51 5.47 -12.12
N ARG A 358 -0.54 4.29 -12.74
CA ARG A 358 -1.57 3.93 -13.71
C ARG A 358 -2.96 3.88 -13.10
N MET A 359 -3.09 3.30 -11.90
CA MET A 359 -4.35 3.28 -11.14
C MET A 359 -4.82 4.70 -10.80
N LYS A 360 -3.91 5.58 -10.35
CA LYS A 360 -4.22 6.98 -10.03
C LYS A 360 -4.79 7.71 -11.24
N THR A 361 -4.18 7.53 -12.41
CA THR A 361 -4.66 8.13 -13.66
C THR A 361 -6.01 7.56 -14.12
N MET A 362 -6.19 6.24 -14.07
CA MET A 362 -7.39 5.59 -14.62
C MET A 362 -8.62 5.75 -13.73
N TYR A 363 -8.46 5.73 -12.41
CA TYR A 363 -9.57 5.70 -11.46
C TYR A 363 -9.74 7.00 -10.67
N GLY A 364 -8.88 8.00 -10.87
CA GLY A 364 -8.95 9.27 -10.15
C GLY A 364 -8.78 9.10 -8.64
N ILE A 365 -7.79 8.30 -8.23
CA ILE A 365 -7.62 7.89 -6.84
C ILE A 365 -7.34 9.08 -5.93
N GLU A 366 -8.24 9.30 -4.96
CA GLU A 366 -8.01 10.16 -3.81
C GLU A 366 -7.24 9.42 -2.72
N GLU A 367 -5.93 9.62 -2.67
CA GLU A 367 -5.00 8.88 -1.80
C GLU A 367 -5.31 9.03 -0.30
N SER A 368 -5.88 10.17 0.12
CA SER A 368 -6.29 10.43 1.50
C SER A 368 -7.28 9.41 2.05
N ARG A 369 -8.03 8.74 1.17
CA ARG A 369 -8.97 7.66 1.53
C ARG A 369 -8.29 6.36 1.95
N PHE A 370 -7.00 6.23 1.66
CA PHE A 370 -6.24 4.98 1.83
C PHE A 370 -5.02 5.14 2.73
N ALA A 371 -4.65 6.39 3.08
CA ALA A 371 -3.49 6.67 3.92
C ALA A 371 -3.56 5.88 5.24
N GLY A 372 -2.52 5.07 5.48
CA GLY A 372 -2.44 4.21 6.66
C GLY A 372 -3.20 2.89 6.52
N SER A 373 -3.71 2.50 5.35
CA SER A 373 -4.40 1.21 5.20
C SER A 373 -3.51 0.17 4.53
N CYS A 374 -3.27 -0.96 5.20
CA CYS A 374 -2.59 -2.14 4.65
C CYS A 374 -3.49 -3.39 4.74
N MET A 375 -3.39 -4.31 3.77
CA MET A 375 -4.35 -5.43 3.61
C MET A 375 -4.56 -6.32 4.84
N ALA A 376 -3.57 -6.38 5.74
CA ALA A 376 -3.58 -7.24 6.92
C ALA A 376 -4.07 -6.56 8.21
N SER A 377 -4.46 -5.28 8.15
CA SER A 377 -5.13 -4.57 9.24
C SER A 377 -6.44 -3.95 8.73
N PRO A 378 -7.57 -4.68 8.82
CA PRO A 378 -8.93 -4.17 8.62
C PRO A 378 -9.27 -2.89 9.39
N LEU A 379 -8.58 -2.60 10.48
CA LEU A 379 -8.74 -1.34 11.23
C LEU A 379 -8.14 -0.12 10.50
N GLY A 380 -7.29 -0.33 9.49
CA GLY A 380 -6.33 0.69 9.10
C GLY A 380 -5.38 1.01 10.26
N PHE A 381 -4.21 1.52 9.98
CA PHE A 381 -3.43 2.25 10.98
C PHE A 381 -4.28 3.48 11.34
N ALA A 382 -4.97 3.43 12.49
CA ALA A 382 -5.81 4.52 12.93
C ALA A 382 -5.00 5.82 12.90
N ASN A 383 -5.56 6.85 12.25
CA ASN A 383 -4.96 8.15 11.99
C ASN A 383 -4.80 9.00 13.27
N GLN A 384 -4.17 8.44 14.31
CA GLN A 384 -3.58 9.24 15.38
C GLN A 384 -2.14 9.50 14.98
N CYS A 385 -1.97 10.48 14.09
CA CYS A 385 -0.69 11.07 13.75
C CYS A 385 -0.18 11.78 15.03
N VAL A 386 0.34 11.02 16.00
CA VAL A 386 1.10 11.56 17.13
C VAL A 386 2.42 12.00 16.53
N ARG A 387 2.54 13.31 16.28
CA ARG A 387 3.79 13.96 15.89
C ARG A 387 4.82 13.86 17.03
N LYS A 388 5.29 12.66 17.37
CA LYS A 388 6.59 12.50 18.02
C LYS A 388 7.61 12.68 16.92
N SER A 389 8.43 13.73 17.02
CA SER A 389 9.46 14.01 16.01
C SER A 389 10.26 12.74 15.72
N PHE A 390 10.25 12.30 14.47
CA PHE A 390 11.09 11.21 13.94
C PHE A 390 12.57 11.37 14.38
N LEU A 391 13.03 12.61 14.58
CA LEU A 391 14.33 12.94 15.16
C LEU A 391 14.57 12.38 16.57
N LEU A 392 13.55 12.36 17.45
CA LEU A 392 13.67 11.82 18.81
C LEU A 392 13.78 10.30 18.79
N PHE A 393 13.00 9.65 17.91
CA PHE A 393 13.09 8.21 17.65
C PHE A 393 14.49 7.84 17.14
N LEU A 394 15.00 8.56 16.14
CA LEU A 394 16.34 8.37 15.62
C LEU A 394 17.43 8.66 16.64
N ALA A 395 17.29 9.69 17.47
CA ALA A 395 18.24 9.99 18.56
C ALA A 395 18.29 8.86 19.61
N THR A 396 17.16 8.18 19.83
CA THR A 396 17.08 7.01 20.73
C THR A 396 17.62 5.73 20.07
N VAL A 397 17.56 5.62 18.75
CA VAL A 397 18.04 4.47 17.95
C VAL A 397 19.52 4.60 17.52
N ASN A 398 20.09 5.81 17.49
CA ASN A 398 21.46 6.11 17.05
C ASN A 398 22.44 6.51 18.16
N GLN A 399 22.29 5.99 19.39
CA GLN A 399 23.29 6.22 20.45
C GLN A 399 24.72 5.71 20.12
N GLY A 400 24.96 5.07 18.97
CA GLY A 400 26.28 4.56 18.54
C GLY A 400 27.03 5.36 17.46
N PHE A 401 26.47 6.42 16.87
CA PHE A 401 27.07 7.04 15.67
C PHE A 401 27.98 8.27 15.92
N LEU A 402 27.87 8.90 17.09
CA LEU A 402 28.69 10.08 17.45
C LEU A 402 30.19 9.79 17.57
N SER A 403 30.59 8.51 17.64
CA SER A 403 31.99 8.06 17.62
C SER A 403 32.55 7.86 16.21
N TYR A 404 31.72 7.54 15.21
CA TYR A 404 32.20 7.17 13.87
C TYR A 404 32.44 8.40 12.96
N VAL A 405 31.56 9.41 13.03
CA VAL A 405 31.71 10.66 12.24
C VAL A 405 32.95 11.45 12.66
N LYS A 406 33.34 11.37 13.94
CA LYS A 406 34.59 11.97 14.40
C LYS A 406 35.82 11.30 13.79
N CYS A 407 35.78 10.00 13.49
CA CYS A 407 36.95 9.28 12.98
C CYS A 407 37.21 9.56 11.49
N SER A 408 36.15 9.68 10.66
CA SER A 408 36.28 10.01 9.24
C SER A 408 36.59 11.49 8.99
N GLN A 409 36.13 12.41 9.85
CA GLN A 409 36.54 13.82 9.78
C GLN A 409 37.96 14.06 10.30
N LEU A 410 38.45 13.29 11.28
CA LEU A 410 39.86 13.38 11.71
C LEU A 410 40.84 12.83 10.68
N LEU A 411 40.50 11.76 9.94
CA LEU A 411 41.35 11.23 8.88
C LEU A 411 41.46 12.15 7.65
N ALA A 412 40.47 13.01 7.41
CA ALA A 412 40.53 14.03 6.36
C ALA A 412 41.31 15.29 6.75
N ILE A 413 41.54 15.52 8.05
CA ILE A 413 42.27 16.70 8.56
C ILE A 413 43.75 16.38 8.85
N VAL A 414 44.11 15.11 9.04
CA VAL A 414 45.51 14.67 9.28
C VAL A 414 46.25 14.29 7.98
N GLY A 415 45.59 14.42 6.82
CA GLY A 415 46.12 14.05 5.49
C GLY A 415 46.33 15.21 4.50
N GLN A 416 46.45 16.45 4.96
CA GLN A 416 46.88 17.61 4.14
C GLN A 416 48.09 18.31 4.75
#